data_AF-A0A6C0FYE8-F1
#
_entry.id   AF-A0A6C0FYE8-F1
#
_cell.length_a   1.000
_cell.length_b   1.000
_cell.length_c   1.000
_cell.angle_alpha   90.00
_cell.angle_beta   90.00
_cell.angle_gamma   90.00
#
_symmetry.space_group_name_H-M   'P 1'
#
loop_
_entity.id
_entity.type
_entity.pdbx_description
1 polymer ?
#
loop_
_entity_poly.entity_id
_entity_poly.type
_entity_poly.pdbx_seq_one_letter_code
_entity_poly.pdbx_strand_id
1 'polypeptide(L)' 'MKPYQFTCAVRIEETGELMPIYGLMTPVVETETPTAAIRHSSTVNYCADNKCTVYEVVR' A
#
# COMPACT_ATOMS: atom_id res chain seq x y z
N MET A 1 2.74 15.48 11.79
CA MET A 1 2.41 14.23 11.06
C MET A 1 1.55 14.59 9.87
N LYS A 2 1.64 13.83 8.78
CA LYS A 2 0.86 14.00 7.55
C LYS A 2 0.04 12.74 7.29
N PRO A 3 -1.17 12.86 6.74
CA PRO A 3 -1.96 11.70 6.35
C PRO A 3 -1.37 11.06 5.08
N TYR A 4 -1.28 9.75 5.08
CA TYR A 4 -0.86 8.93 3.94
C TYR A 4 -1.90 7.86 3.64
N GLN A 5 -2.12 7.63 2.35
CA GLN A 5 -2.96 6.57 1.83
C GLN A 5 -2.34 6.04 0.55
N PHE A 6 -2.36 4.72 0.36
CA PHE A 6 -1.71 4.07 -0.78
C PHE A 6 -2.72 3.28 -1.60
N THR A 7 -2.49 3.26 -2.91
CA THR A 7 -3.16 2.31 -3.81
C THR A 7 -2.57 0.93 -3.58
N CYS A 8 -3.42 -0.09 -3.59
CA CYS A 8 -2.99 -1.48 -3.49
C CYS A 8 -2.66 -2.05 -4.88
N ALA A 9 -1.74 -3.00 -4.92
CA ALA A 9 -1.40 -3.80 -6.08
C ALA A 9 -1.24 -5.28 -5.68
N VAL A 10 -1.34 -6.16 -6.66
CA VAL A 10 -0.85 -7.54 -6.55
C VAL A 10 0.45 -7.68 -7.33
N ARG A 11 1.31 -8.59 -6.91
CA ARG A 11 2.50 -8.96 -7.68
C ARG A 11 2.18 -10.16 -8.55
N ILE A 12 2.39 -10.04 -9.86
CA ILE A 12 2.28 -11.16 -10.80
C ILE A 12 3.51 -12.05 -10.59
N GLU A 13 3.33 -13.33 -10.27
CA GLU A 13 4.46 -14.20 -9.90
C GLU A 13 5.40 -14.46 -11.09
N GLU A 14 4.84 -14.61 -12.29
CA GLU A 14 5.57 -14.94 -13.50
C GLU A 14 6.45 -13.78 -13.99
N THR A 15 5.96 -12.55 -13.89
CA THR A 15 6.65 -11.35 -14.42
C THR A 15 7.31 -10.53 -13.31
N GLY A 16 6.88 -10.70 -12.07
CA GLY A 16 7.27 -9.87 -10.93
C GLY A 16 6.65 -8.46 -10.94
N GLU A 17 5.81 -8.14 -11.93
CA GLU A 17 5.18 -6.83 -12.09
C GLU A 17 4.13 -6.57 -11.02
N LEU A 18 3.94 -5.29 -10.68
CA LEU A 18 2.88 -4.85 -9.77
C LEU A 18 1.68 -4.40 -10.57
N MET A 19 0.57 -5.13 -10.44
CA MET A 19 -0.69 -4.79 -11.08
C MET A 19 -1.59 -4.05 -10.08
N PRO A 20 -1.97 -2.79 -10.34
CA PRO A 20 -2.85 -2.02 -9.46
C PRO A 20 -4.22 -2.68 -9.31
N ILE A 21 -4.73 -2.71 -8.08
CA ILE A 21 -6.11 -3.10 -7.80
C ILE A 21 -6.95 -1.81 -7.78
N TYR A 22 -7.62 -1.52 -8.89
CA TYR A 22 -8.43 -0.31 -9.01
C TYR A 22 -9.51 -0.24 -7.94
N GLY A 23 -9.57 0.88 -7.21
CA GLY A 23 -10.53 1.11 -6.14
C GLY A 23 -10.14 0.55 -4.77
N LEU A 24 -9.05 -0.24 -4.66
CA LEU A 24 -8.55 -0.73 -3.38
C LEU A 24 -7.45 0.19 -2.84
N MET A 25 -7.75 0.86 -1.74
CA MET A 25 -6.83 1.77 -1.05
C MET A 25 -6.68 1.36 0.40
N THR A 26 -5.48 1.57 0.96
CA THR A 26 -5.24 1.34 2.38
C THR A 26 -6.06 2.31 3.24
N PRO A 27 -6.28 2.02 4.53
CA PRO A 27 -6.71 3.05 5.47
C PRO A 27 -5.73 4.23 5.49
N VAL A 28 -6.25 5.41 5.83
CA VAL A 28 -5.42 6.60 6.05
C VAL A 28 -4.63 6.41 7.34
N VAL A 29 -3.32 6.65 7.29
CA VAL A 29 -2.43 6.61 8.46
C VAL A 29 -1.68 7.91 8.59
N GLU A 30 -1.52 8.41 9.81
CA GLU A 30 -0.74 9.63 10.08
C GLU A 30 0.68 9.25 10.48
N THR A 31 1.68 9.74 9.75
CA THR A 31 3.11 9.53 10.06
C THR A 31 3.94 10.72 9.62
N GLU A 32 5.25 10.70 9.87
CA GLU A 32 6.16 11.75 9.40
C GLU A 32 6.65 11.52 7.96
N THR A 33 6.70 10.27 7.51
CA THR A 33 7.25 9.89 6.20
C THR A 33 6.39 8.81 5.51
N PRO A 34 6.39 8.74 4.17
CA PRO A 34 5.72 7.67 3.42
C PRO A 34 6.22 6.27 3.84
N THR A 35 7.53 6.11 4.04
CA THR A 35 8.14 4.84 4.48
C THR A 35 7.60 4.37 5.83
N ALA A 36 7.40 5.31 6.78
CA ALA A 36 6.79 4.99 8.06
C ALA A 36 5.32 4.60 7.90
N ALA A 37 4.58 5.24 6.98
CA ALA A 37 3.19 4.92 6.68
C ALA A 37 3.03 3.53 6.02
N ILE A 38 3.94 3.14 5.13
CA ILE A 38 3.96 1.81 4.51
C ILE A 38 4.14 0.71 5.57
N ARG A 39 5.02 0.96 6.56
CA ARG A 39 5.30 0.02 7.66
C ARG A 39 4.32 0.12 8.82
N HIS A 40 3.34 1.02 8.76
CA HIS A 40 2.34 1.19 9.81
C HIS A 40 1.50 -0.09 9.93
N SER A 41 1.17 -0.51 11.15
CA SER A 41 0.45 -1.77 11.41
C SER A 41 -0.88 -1.85 10.67
N SER A 42 -1.64 -0.74 10.62
CA SER A 42 -2.89 -0.65 9.84
C SER A 42 -2.69 -0.95 8.35
N THR A 43 -1.60 -0.46 7.75
CA THR A 43 -1.26 -0.71 6.35
C THR A 43 -0.88 -2.17 6.14
N VAL A 44 -0.01 -2.70 7.01
CA VAL A 44 0.49 -4.08 6.91
C VAL A 44 -0.65 -5.09 7.10
N ASN A 45 -1.47 -4.91 8.13
CA ASN A 45 -2.60 -5.80 8.41
C ASN A 45 -3.62 -5.77 7.28
N TYR A 46 -3.97 -4.56 6.78
CA TYR A 46 -4.88 -4.41 5.65
C TYR A 46 -4.37 -5.16 4.41
N CYS A 47 -3.08 -5.04 4.09
CA CYS A 47 -2.45 -5.76 2.98
C CYS A 47 -2.49 -7.28 3.17
N ALA A 48 -2.24 -7.76 4.39
CA ALA A 48 -2.27 -9.19 4.71
C ALA A 48 -3.68 -9.79 4.61
N ASP A 49 -4.70 -9.04 5.03
CA ASP A 49 -6.12 -9.43 4.97
C ASP A 49 -6.63 -9.44 3.53
N ASN A 50 -6.21 -8.48 2.71
CA ASN A 50 -6.65 -8.34 1.32
C ASN A 50 -5.74 -9.01 0.29
N LYS A 51 -4.69 -9.74 0.75
CA LYS A 51 -3.70 -10.41 -0.12
C LYS A 51 -3.10 -9.48 -1.17
N CYS A 52 -2.77 -8.26 -0.77
CA CYS A 52 -2.20 -7.23 -1.64
C CYS A 52 -0.91 -6.64 -1.05
N THR A 53 -0.27 -5.77 -1.81
CA THR A 53 0.84 -4.91 -1.37
C THR A 53 0.54 -3.46 -1.73
N VAL A 54 1.21 -2.52 -1.08
CA VAL A 54 1.19 -1.11 -1.48
C VAL A 54 2.34 -0.81 -2.43
N TYR A 55 2.15 0.19 -3.28
CA TYR A 55 3.22 0.78 -4.07
C TYR A 55 3.05 2.30 -4.11
N GLU A 56 4.17 3.01 -4.13
CA GLU A 56 4.19 4.46 -4.28
C GLU A 56 4.18 4.78 -5.77
N VAL A 57 3.09 5.39 -6.26
CA VAL A 57 3.12 6.04 -7.57
C VAL A 57 3.83 7.38 -7.37
N VAL A 58 5.13 7.41 -7.61
CA VAL A 58 5.85 8.69 -7.75
C VAL A 58 5.31 9.34 -9.03
N ARG A 59 4.47 10.37 -8.88
CA ARG A 59 4.07 11.26 -9.98
C ARG A 59 5.04 12.43 -10.08
#